data_AF-A0A4Q2A2T5-F1
#
_entry.id   AF-A0A4Q2A2T5-F1
#
_cell.length_a   1.000
_cell.length_b   1.000
_cell.length_c   1.000
_cell.angle_alpha   90.00
_cell.angle_beta   90.00
_cell.angle_gamma   90.00
#
_symmetry.space_group_name_H-M   'P 1'
#
loop_
_entity.id
_entity.type
_entity.pdbx_description
1 polymer ?
#
loop_
_entity_poly.entity_id
_entity_poly.type
_entity_poly.pdbx_seq_one_letter_code
_entity_poly.pdbx_strand_id
1 'polypeptide(L)'
;MKHFKKIGLSVGAVFWAVCVNAQQLDPHFVYEQNCAACHAPHAGEFVAEKLAITNIGLVGKISDRLVRDFLEAGHGKLSDEEIDVLIEQFEFIHDSGALFRNKCVICHDNAAKFARIKLILRDDVLTGRYSNRDVAEFLLNHGRLDESEAQKMVEVLTRQLLVK
;
A
#
# COMPACT_ATOMS: atom_id res chain seq x y z
N MET A 1 -65.59 -0.96 -39.47
CA MET A 1 -64.40 -0.13 -39.79
C MET A 1 -63.33 -0.40 -38.76
N LYS A 2 -62.12 -0.75 -39.21
CA LYS A 2 -60.96 -1.11 -38.40
C LYS A 2 -60.43 0.13 -37.66
N HIS A 3 -60.18 0.06 -36.36
CA HIS A 3 -59.20 0.93 -35.73
C HIS A 3 -58.21 0.11 -34.91
N PHE A 4 -56.95 0.29 -35.31
CA PHE A 4 -55.74 -0.40 -34.89
C PHE A 4 -55.12 0.29 -33.66
N LYS A 5 -54.49 -0.55 -32.82
CA LYS A 5 -53.24 -0.35 -32.06
C LYS A 5 -53.02 0.96 -31.29
N LYS A 6 -52.59 0.78 -30.03
CA LYS A 6 -51.18 1.00 -29.62
C LYS A 6 -50.93 0.34 -28.25
N ILE A 7 -50.27 -0.82 -28.26
CA ILE A 7 -49.63 -1.40 -27.08
C ILE A 7 -48.30 -0.66 -26.94
N GLY A 8 -48.19 0.17 -25.91
CA GLY A 8 -46.94 0.87 -25.57
C GLY A 8 -45.95 -0.13 -24.98
N LEU A 9 -44.89 -0.43 -25.73
CA LEU A 9 -43.75 -1.20 -25.26
C LEU A 9 -42.75 -0.20 -24.64
N SER A 10 -42.74 -0.08 -23.33
CA SER A 10 -41.76 0.71 -22.60
C SER A 10 -40.43 -0.04 -22.60
N VAL A 11 -39.46 0.42 -23.40
CA VAL A 11 -38.08 -0.06 -23.35
C VAL A 11 -37.40 0.57 -22.14
N GLY A 12 -37.28 -0.18 -21.04
CA GLY A 12 -36.45 0.21 -19.90
C GLY A 12 -34.98 0.01 -20.24
N ALA A 13 -34.24 1.08 -20.51
CA ALA A 13 -32.79 1.05 -20.62
C ALA A 13 -32.18 0.83 -19.22
N VAL A 14 -31.76 -0.39 -18.92
CA VAL A 14 -30.99 -0.68 -17.71
C VAL A 14 -29.54 -0.27 -17.97
N PHE A 15 -29.15 0.89 -17.46
CA PHE A 15 -27.74 1.28 -17.40
C PHE A 15 -27.05 0.44 -16.32
N TRP A 16 -26.33 -0.59 -16.74
CA TRP A 16 -25.35 -1.25 -15.88
C TRP A 16 -24.17 -0.30 -15.69
N ALA A 17 -24.05 0.29 -14.50
CA ALA A 17 -22.83 0.96 -14.09
C ALA A 17 -21.72 -0.10 -14.00
N VAL A 18 -20.85 -0.14 -14.99
CA VAL A 18 -19.61 -0.90 -14.92
C VAL A 18 -18.70 -0.15 -13.95
N CYS A 19 -18.62 -0.61 -12.70
CA CYS A 19 -17.56 -0.18 -11.80
C CYS A 19 -16.25 -0.72 -12.37
N VAL A 20 -15.55 0.11 -13.12
CA VAL A 20 -14.14 -0.11 -13.46
C VAL A 20 -13.39 -0.01 -12.13
N ASN A 21 -13.03 -1.14 -11.55
CA ASN A 21 -12.00 -1.15 -10.50
C ASN A 21 -10.70 -0.76 -11.19
N ALA A 22 -10.29 0.50 -11.04
CA ALA A 22 -8.93 0.90 -11.34
C ALA A 22 -8.01 -0.02 -10.51
N GLN A 23 -7.21 -0.85 -11.18
CA GLN A 23 -6.20 -1.63 -10.47
C GLN A 23 -5.18 -0.64 -9.92
N GLN A 24 -5.15 -0.52 -8.60
CA GLN A 24 -4.16 0.31 -7.91
C GLN A 24 -2.77 -0.26 -8.19
N LEU A 25 -1.84 0.58 -8.66
CA LEU A 25 -0.46 0.16 -8.95
C LEU A 25 0.21 -0.39 -7.67
N ASP A 26 1.04 -1.42 -7.80
CA ASP A 26 1.85 -1.92 -6.68
C ASP A 26 2.98 -0.96 -6.33
N PRO A 27 2.92 -0.23 -5.20
CA PRO A 27 3.97 0.71 -4.84
C PRO A 27 5.32 0.02 -4.61
N HIS A 28 5.34 -1.27 -4.23
CA HIS A 28 6.59 -2.01 -4.06
C HIS A 28 7.25 -2.27 -5.41
N PHE A 29 6.47 -2.71 -6.40
CA PHE A 29 6.97 -2.92 -7.74
C PHE A 29 7.46 -1.59 -8.36
N VAL A 30 6.67 -0.52 -8.23
CA VAL A 30 7.06 0.81 -8.75
C VAL A 30 8.38 1.26 -8.12
N TYR A 31 8.55 1.11 -6.80
CA TYR A 31 9.79 1.46 -6.12
C TYR A 31 10.97 0.58 -6.55
N GLU A 32 10.80 -0.75 -6.51
CA GLU A 32 11.87 -1.69 -6.82
C GLU A 32 12.35 -1.54 -8.27
N GLN A 33 11.43 -1.28 -9.20
CA GLN A 33 11.73 -1.13 -10.62
C GLN A 33 12.47 0.18 -10.93
N ASN A 34 12.10 1.28 -10.27
CA ASN A 34 12.54 2.62 -10.66
C ASN A 34 13.56 3.25 -9.72
N CYS A 35 13.64 2.80 -8.46
CA CYS A 35 14.41 3.46 -7.40
C CYS A 35 15.53 2.57 -6.83
N ALA A 36 15.31 1.26 -6.69
CA ALA A 36 16.20 0.36 -5.95
C ALA A 36 17.59 0.15 -6.57
N ALA A 37 17.80 0.53 -7.83
CA ALA A 37 19.13 0.48 -8.47
C ALA A 37 20.12 1.50 -7.90
N CYS A 38 19.62 2.60 -7.30
CA CYS A 38 20.45 3.66 -6.73
C CYS A 38 20.16 3.94 -5.25
N HIS A 39 18.97 3.56 -4.76
CA HIS A 39 18.55 3.73 -3.36
C HIS A 39 18.55 2.40 -2.63
N ALA A 40 18.19 2.42 -1.34
CA ALA A 40 18.01 1.19 -0.57
C ALA A 40 17.06 0.22 -1.30
N PRO A 41 17.27 -1.10 -1.20
CA PRO A 41 16.47 -2.08 -1.97
C PRO A 41 14.96 -1.97 -1.73
N HIS A 42 14.57 -1.57 -0.51
CA HIS A 42 13.16 -1.46 -0.10
C HIS A 42 12.84 -0.04 0.37
N ALA A 43 11.65 0.45 0.01
CA ALA A 43 11.17 1.79 0.38
C ALA A 43 11.21 2.05 1.89
N GLY A 44 10.99 1.02 2.72
CA GLY A 44 11.01 1.14 4.18
C GLY A 44 12.31 1.73 4.74
N GLU A 45 13.44 1.31 4.20
CA GLU A 45 14.77 1.82 4.60
C GLU A 45 14.99 3.23 4.06
N PHE A 46 14.65 3.46 2.79
CA PHE A 46 14.78 4.78 2.17
C PHE A 46 13.98 5.86 2.91
N VAL A 47 12.71 5.61 3.22
CA VAL A 47 11.86 6.54 3.96
C VAL A 47 12.45 6.83 5.34
N ALA A 48 12.77 5.78 6.11
CA ALA A 48 13.27 5.92 7.47
C ALA A 48 14.59 6.70 7.54
N GLU A 49 15.46 6.54 6.54
CA GLU A 49 16.81 7.11 6.57
C GLU A 49 16.92 8.44 5.86
N LYS A 50 16.19 8.63 4.76
CA LYS A 50 16.38 9.76 3.85
C LYS A 50 15.26 10.80 3.90
N LEU A 51 14.07 10.45 4.40
CA LEU A 51 12.91 11.34 4.34
C LEU A 51 12.45 11.83 5.71
N ALA A 52 11.88 13.02 5.74
CA ALA A 52 11.16 13.58 6.88
C ALA A 52 9.80 14.11 6.41
N ILE A 53 8.79 14.06 7.29
CA ILE A 53 7.52 14.74 7.05
C ILE A 53 7.59 16.18 7.56
N THR A 54 7.03 17.10 6.79
CA THR A 54 6.87 18.51 7.17
C THR A 54 5.42 18.94 6.96
N ASN A 55 5.08 20.18 7.30
CA ASN A 55 3.76 20.74 7.04
C ASN A 55 3.41 20.88 5.55
N ILE A 56 4.38 20.80 4.66
CA ILE A 56 4.19 20.88 3.20
C ILE A 56 4.33 19.53 2.49
N GLY A 57 4.59 18.45 3.23
CA GLY A 57 4.73 17.09 2.71
C GLY A 57 6.09 16.46 3.03
N LEU A 58 6.40 15.36 2.34
CA LEU A 58 7.67 14.64 2.48
C LEU A 58 8.82 15.44 1.86
N VAL A 59 9.89 15.62 2.63
CA VAL A 59 11.14 16.24 2.18
C VAL A 59 12.32 15.29 2.36
N GLY A 60 13.37 15.49 1.56
CA GLY A 60 14.65 14.83 1.82
C GLY A 60 15.36 15.46 3.02
N LYS A 61 15.77 14.68 4.02
CA LYS A 61 16.40 15.16 5.27
C LYS A 61 17.65 16.03 5.05
N ILE A 62 18.39 15.79 3.97
CA ILE A 62 19.62 16.52 3.65
C ILE A 62 19.32 17.74 2.76
N SER A 63 18.44 17.57 1.77
CA SER A 63 18.18 18.61 0.78
C SER A 63 17.12 19.61 1.20
N ASP A 64 16.25 19.25 2.15
CA ASP A 64 15.03 19.97 2.58
C ASP A 64 14.01 20.25 1.44
N ARG A 65 14.29 19.72 0.25
CA ARG A 65 13.41 19.79 -0.91
C ARG A 65 12.32 18.73 -0.85
N LEU A 66 11.12 19.09 -1.33
CA LEU A 66 9.99 18.19 -1.48
C LEU A 66 10.36 16.99 -2.36
N VAL A 67 9.98 15.80 -1.91
CA VAL A 67 10.19 14.55 -2.67
C VAL A 67 9.45 14.61 -4.00
N ARG A 68 8.19 15.09 -3.98
CA ARG A 68 7.36 15.26 -5.18
C ARG A 68 8.06 16.07 -6.28
N ASP A 69 8.66 17.21 -5.93
CA ASP A 69 9.37 18.06 -6.89
C ASP A 69 10.53 17.34 -7.60
N PHE A 70 11.24 16.45 -6.90
CA PHE A 70 12.29 15.65 -7.54
C PHE A 70 11.72 14.65 -8.53
N LEU A 71 10.64 13.97 -8.15
CA LEU A 71 9.99 12.96 -8.99
C LEU A 71 9.39 13.60 -10.24
N GLU A 72 8.68 14.72 -10.09
CA GLU A 72 8.10 15.50 -11.20
C GLU A 72 9.17 16.11 -12.12
N ALA A 73 10.36 16.41 -11.59
CA ALA A 73 11.52 16.81 -12.39
C ALA A 73 12.17 15.65 -13.18
N GLY A 74 11.63 14.42 -13.08
CA GLY A 74 12.06 13.24 -13.83
C GLY A 74 12.96 12.28 -13.07
N HIS A 75 13.21 12.49 -11.77
CA HIS A 75 13.96 11.54 -10.94
C HIS A 75 13.17 10.24 -10.79
N GLY A 76 13.75 9.11 -11.18
CA GLY A 76 13.05 7.82 -11.21
C GLY A 76 12.20 7.58 -12.47
N LYS A 77 12.07 8.56 -13.38
CA LYS A 77 11.34 8.44 -14.66
C LYS A 77 9.91 7.89 -14.52
N LEU A 78 9.20 8.38 -13.52
CA LEU A 78 7.85 7.96 -13.15
C LEU A 78 6.79 8.76 -13.91
N SER A 79 5.64 8.15 -14.16
CA SER A 79 4.39 8.84 -14.51
C SER A 79 3.76 9.53 -13.30
N ASP A 80 2.87 10.50 -13.52
CA ASP A 80 2.19 11.23 -12.44
C ASP A 80 1.46 10.27 -11.47
N GLU A 81 0.83 9.22 -11.98
CA GLU A 81 0.15 8.20 -11.17
C GLU A 81 1.12 7.35 -10.34
N GLU A 82 2.30 7.02 -10.88
CA GLU A 82 3.34 6.32 -10.12
C GLU A 82 3.94 7.22 -9.03
N ILE A 83 4.07 8.53 -9.29
CA ILE A 83 4.51 9.51 -8.30
C ILE A 83 3.54 9.53 -7.13
N ASP A 84 2.24 9.65 -7.40
CA ASP A 84 1.21 9.67 -6.37
C ASP A 84 1.21 8.39 -5.52
N VAL A 85 1.32 7.23 -6.16
CA VAL A 85 1.39 5.93 -5.48
C VAL A 85 2.63 5.83 -4.58
N LEU A 86 3.79 6.32 -5.02
CA LEU A 86 4.99 6.31 -4.19
C LEU A 86 4.91 7.30 -3.03
N ILE A 87 4.38 8.50 -3.24
CA ILE A 87 4.19 9.49 -2.17
C ILE A 87 3.27 8.90 -1.08
N GLU A 88 2.13 8.33 -1.47
CA GLU A 88 1.20 7.70 -0.53
C GLU A 88 1.87 6.55 0.24
N GLN A 89 2.66 5.73 -0.45
CA GLN A 89 3.41 4.65 0.19
C GLN A 89 4.45 5.18 1.19
N PHE A 90 5.18 6.24 0.84
CA PHE A 90 6.21 6.81 1.70
C PHE A 90 5.59 7.45 2.95
N GLU A 91 4.46 8.14 2.81
CA GLU A 91 3.70 8.68 3.93
C GLU A 91 3.19 7.57 4.85
N PHE A 92 2.62 6.50 4.28
CA PHE A 92 2.19 5.34 5.05
C PHE A 92 3.34 4.68 5.83
N ILE A 93 4.50 4.50 5.19
CA ILE A 93 5.69 3.95 5.87
C ILE A 93 6.10 4.87 7.02
N HIS A 94 6.14 6.18 6.80
CA HIS A 94 6.48 7.15 7.82
C HIS A 94 5.50 7.10 9.00
N ASP A 95 4.20 7.10 8.73
CA ASP A 95 3.15 7.10 9.76
C ASP A 95 3.10 5.80 10.56
N SER A 96 3.52 4.69 9.94
CA SER A 96 3.76 3.44 10.66
C SER A 96 4.94 3.50 11.65
N GLY A 97 5.68 4.60 11.70
CA GLY A 97 6.88 4.77 12.53
C GLY A 97 8.04 3.86 12.11
N ALA A 98 8.02 3.41 10.84
CA ALA A 98 8.91 2.38 10.32
C ALA A 98 8.97 1.11 11.20
N LEU A 99 7.85 0.73 11.83
CA LEU A 99 7.80 -0.35 12.82
C LEU A 99 8.36 -1.68 12.28
N PHE A 100 8.05 -2.02 11.03
CA PHE A 100 8.56 -3.25 10.39
C PHE A 100 10.08 -3.21 10.27
N ARG A 101 10.63 -2.08 9.81
CA ARG A 101 12.08 -1.88 9.72
C ARG A 101 12.73 -2.04 11.11
N ASN A 102 12.14 -1.43 12.13
CA ASN A 102 12.76 -1.35 13.45
C ASN A 102 12.69 -2.65 14.24
N LYS A 103 11.65 -3.47 14.07
CA LYS A 103 11.43 -4.67 14.88
C LYS A 103 11.43 -5.99 14.11
N CYS A 104 11.14 -5.98 12.80
CA CYS A 104 10.92 -7.20 12.04
C CYS A 104 12.04 -7.50 11.03
N VAL A 105 12.75 -6.47 10.53
CA VAL A 105 13.71 -6.62 9.42
C VAL A 105 14.93 -7.49 9.74
N ILE A 106 15.24 -7.66 11.03
CA ILE A 106 16.36 -8.51 11.48
C ILE A 106 16.14 -10.00 11.13
N CYS A 107 14.88 -10.44 11.06
CA CYS A 107 14.50 -11.82 10.74
C CYS A 107 13.73 -11.94 9.42
N HIS A 108 13.19 -10.83 8.92
CA HIS A 108 12.36 -10.78 7.72
C HIS A 108 12.91 -9.79 6.71
N ASP A 109 12.80 -10.12 5.42
CA ASP A 109 13.31 -9.27 4.34
C ASP A 109 12.54 -7.93 4.24
N ASN A 110 11.27 -7.97 3.81
CA ASN A 110 10.39 -6.81 3.80
C ASN A 110 8.94 -7.21 4.10
N ALA A 111 8.12 -6.21 4.44
CA ALA A 111 6.72 -6.42 4.82
C ALA A 111 5.89 -7.03 3.68
N ALA A 112 6.08 -6.55 2.45
CA ALA A 112 5.30 -7.00 1.30
C ALA A 112 5.52 -8.48 1.00
N LYS A 113 6.78 -8.88 0.85
CA LYS A 113 7.18 -10.26 0.63
C LYS A 113 6.74 -11.17 1.76
N PHE A 114 6.93 -10.75 3.02
CA PHE A 114 6.48 -11.54 4.17
C PHE A 114 4.96 -11.74 4.14
N ALA A 115 4.19 -10.66 4.03
CA ALA A 115 2.74 -10.72 4.03
C ALA A 115 2.21 -11.59 2.89
N ARG A 116 2.64 -11.32 1.65
CA ARG A 116 2.15 -12.01 0.45
C ARG A 116 2.43 -13.52 0.48
N ILE A 117 3.55 -13.95 1.08
CA ILE A 117 3.93 -15.37 1.15
C ILE A 117 3.33 -16.07 2.38
N LYS A 118 3.33 -15.41 3.54
CA LYS A 118 3.08 -16.05 4.84
C LYS A 118 1.72 -15.77 5.44
N LEU A 119 1.02 -14.74 4.97
CA LEU A 119 -0.24 -14.29 5.56
C LEU A 119 -1.41 -14.39 4.58
N ILE A 120 -2.61 -14.35 5.13
CA ILE A 120 -3.89 -14.35 4.41
C ILE A 120 -4.93 -13.64 5.28
N LEU A 121 -5.90 -12.97 4.65
CA LEU A 121 -7.10 -12.50 5.33
C LEU A 121 -8.15 -13.62 5.37
N ARG A 122 -8.67 -13.94 6.55
CA ARG A 122 -9.78 -14.87 6.76
C ARG A 122 -10.80 -14.18 7.65
N ASP A 123 -12.01 -13.99 7.13
CA ASP A 123 -13.09 -13.30 7.86
C ASP A 123 -12.62 -11.95 8.44
N ASP A 124 -11.92 -11.16 7.61
CA ASP A 124 -11.29 -9.87 7.94
C ASP A 124 -10.20 -9.91 9.03
N VAL A 125 -9.79 -11.11 9.47
CA VAL A 125 -8.68 -11.31 10.40
C VAL A 125 -7.39 -11.67 9.65
N LEU A 126 -6.34 -10.89 9.88
CA LEU A 126 -5.01 -11.19 9.36
C LEU A 126 -4.47 -12.45 10.05
N THR A 127 -4.32 -13.51 9.27
CA THR A 127 -4.05 -14.86 9.74
C THR A 127 -2.78 -15.42 9.10
N GLY A 128 -2.02 -16.21 9.86
CA GLY A 128 -0.91 -16.99 9.32
C GLY A 128 -1.42 -18.05 8.34
N ARG A 129 -0.98 -17.99 7.08
CA ARG A 129 -1.46 -18.84 5.97
C ARG A 129 -1.38 -20.34 6.26
N TYR A 130 -0.28 -20.76 6.88
CA TYR A 130 0.02 -22.17 7.14
C TYR A 130 -0.21 -22.59 8.59
N SER A 131 -0.31 -21.64 9.52
CA SER A 131 -0.45 -21.91 10.95
C SER A 131 -1.88 -21.69 11.47
N ASN A 132 -2.73 -20.98 10.71
CA ASN A 132 -4.05 -20.53 11.15
C ASN A 132 -4.04 -19.70 12.44
N ARG A 133 -2.91 -19.06 12.77
CA ARG A 133 -2.79 -18.21 13.96
C ARG A 133 -3.23 -16.79 13.63
N ASP A 134 -3.98 -16.19 14.54
CA ASP A 134 -4.21 -14.74 14.56
C ASP A 134 -2.86 -14.01 14.65
N VAL A 135 -2.62 -13.07 13.74
CA VAL A 135 -1.34 -12.35 13.66
C VAL A 135 -1.21 -11.34 14.79
N ALA A 136 -2.28 -10.64 15.19
CA ALA A 136 -2.22 -9.66 16.28
C ALA A 136 -1.81 -10.34 17.59
N GLU A 137 -2.45 -11.45 17.95
CA GLU A 137 -2.11 -12.23 19.15
C GLU A 137 -0.68 -12.81 19.06
N PHE A 138 -0.30 -13.31 17.89
CA PHE A 138 1.03 -13.88 17.68
C PHE A 138 2.15 -12.84 17.88
N LEU A 139 1.93 -11.60 17.44
CA LEU A 139 2.93 -10.53 17.49
C LEU A 139 3.27 -10.09 18.92
N LEU A 140 2.35 -10.23 19.87
CA LEU A 140 2.60 -9.93 21.30
C LEU A 140 3.79 -10.73 21.84
N ASN A 141 3.99 -11.95 21.34
CA ASN A 141 5.06 -12.84 21.77
C ASN A 141 6.24 -12.88 20.79
N HIS A 142 5.96 -13.02 19.48
CA HIS A 142 6.99 -13.18 18.46
C HIS A 142 7.72 -11.87 18.15
N GLY A 143 6.96 -10.80 17.89
CA GLY A 143 7.49 -9.47 17.66
C GLY A 143 7.81 -8.71 18.95
N ARG A 144 7.37 -9.24 20.10
CA ARG A 144 7.42 -8.56 21.41
C ARG A 144 6.82 -7.15 21.32
N LEU A 145 5.71 -7.07 20.60
CA LEU A 145 4.95 -5.85 20.42
C LEU A 145 3.99 -5.70 21.60
N ASP A 146 3.73 -4.45 22.01
CA ASP A 146 2.52 -4.20 22.80
C ASP A 146 1.26 -4.26 21.92
N GLU A 147 0.08 -4.14 22.52
CA GLU A 147 -1.19 -4.23 21.81
C GLU A 147 -1.36 -3.16 20.71
N SER A 148 -0.88 -1.93 20.97
CA SER A 148 -0.98 -0.81 20.03
C SER A 148 -0.04 -1.03 18.84
N GLU A 149 1.20 -1.44 19.11
CA GLU A 149 2.17 -1.80 18.09
C GLU A 149 1.72 -3.02 17.27
N ALA A 150 1.12 -4.02 17.90
CA ALA A 150 0.58 -5.19 17.22
C ALA A 150 -0.54 -4.80 16.24
N GLN A 151 -1.46 -3.94 16.67
CA GLN A 151 -2.51 -3.43 15.80
C GLN A 151 -1.96 -2.63 14.62
N LYS A 152 -1.03 -1.70 14.88
CA LYS A 152 -0.36 -0.94 13.81
C LYS A 152 0.40 -1.86 12.84
N MET A 153 1.04 -2.91 13.34
CA MET A 153 1.72 -3.89 12.49
C MET A 153 0.73 -4.71 11.65
N VAL A 154 -0.43 -5.07 12.20
CA VAL A 154 -1.51 -5.73 11.45
C VAL A 154 -1.98 -4.84 10.31
N GLU A 155 -2.14 -3.54 10.52
CA GLU A 155 -2.48 -2.58 9.46
C GLU A 155 -1.40 -2.53 8.36
N VAL A 156 -0.13 -2.42 8.76
CA VAL A 156 1.02 -2.45 7.84
C VAL A 156 1.00 -3.70 6.97
N LEU A 157 0.84 -4.87 7.57
CA LEU A 157 0.86 -6.16 6.88
C LEU A 157 -0.41 -6.41 6.05
N THR A 158 -1.56 -5.92 6.51
CA THR A 158 -2.83 -6.03 5.78
C THR A 158 -2.79 -5.21 4.50
N ARG A 159 -2.26 -3.97 4.54
CA ARG A 159 -2.08 -3.13 3.35
C ARG A 159 -1.30 -3.85 2.25
N GLN A 160 -0.29 -4.64 2.62
CA GLN A 160 0.52 -5.42 1.67
C GLN A 160 -0.24 -6.50 0.89
N LEU A 161 -1.40 -6.91 1.40
CA LEU A 161 -2.29 -7.89 0.78
C LEU A 161 -3.36 -7.23 -0.09
N LEU A 162 -3.68 -5.96 0.16
CA LEU A 162 -4.72 -5.21 -0.54
C LEU A 162 -4.17 -4.45 -1.75
N VAL A 163 -2.92 -3.97 -1.67
CA VAL A 163 -2.26 -3.23 -2.75
C VAL A 163 -1.22 -4.13 -3.44
N LYS A 164 -1.43 -4.43 -4.74
CA LYS A 164 -0.69 -5.43 -5.53
C LYS A 164 -0.64 -5.08 -7.01
#